data_AF-A0A5S4FQL4-F1
#
_entry.id   AF-A0A5S4FQL4-F1
#
_cell.length_a   1.000
_cell.length_b   1.000
_cell.length_c   1.000
_cell.angle_alpha   90.00
_cell.angle_beta   90.00
_cell.angle_gamma   90.00
#
_symmetry.space_group_name_H-M   'P 1'
#
loop_
_entity.id
_entity.type
_entity.pdbx_description
1 polymer ?
#
loop_
_entity_poly.entity_id
_entity_poly.type
_entity_poly.pdbx_seq_one_letter_code
_entity_poly.pdbx_strand_id
1 'polypeptide(L)'
;MNERRAGIGRITAAIIAIAAMVPYLTLKVLWLTGSSVGVADPSLMSDPAMVGLNAMTFGMDAVGLVLALAFTMRWGMRLPAWLVLLPLWVGTGLLSVVVATAPLAVVASGLEVFSGGPIQAWVYLMVYGGFMGQGVGLMTAFALYASAGGRWCPRAPSRQARPDRSRRSWPGDRCWWPR
;
A
#
# COMPACT_ATOMS: atom_id res chain seq x y z
N MET A 1 2.19 -18.67 10.23
CA MET A 1 3.10 -17.51 10.04
C MET A 1 3.20 -16.78 11.37
N ASN A 2 4.39 -16.66 11.97
CA ASN A 2 4.56 -16.01 13.29
C ASN A 2 4.17 -14.53 13.20
N GLU A 3 3.39 -14.02 14.15
CA GLU A 3 2.92 -12.62 14.20
C GLU A 3 4.07 -11.61 14.05
N ARG A 4 5.25 -11.94 14.59
CA ARG A 4 6.49 -11.16 14.45
C ARG A 4 6.97 -11.03 13.00
N ARG A 5 6.88 -12.09 12.19
CA ARG A 5 7.26 -12.07 10.77
C ARG A 5 6.27 -11.28 9.92
N ALA A 6 4.98 -11.39 10.22
CA ALA A 6 3.94 -10.59 9.57
C ALA A 6 4.11 -9.08 9.87
N GLY A 7 4.49 -8.73 11.11
CA GLY A 7 4.82 -7.37 11.49
C GLY A 7 6.01 -6.79 10.73
N ILE A 8 7.12 -7.55 10.63
CA ILE A 8 8.31 -7.12 9.87
C ILE A 8 7.99 -6.95 8.39
N GLY A 9 7.32 -7.92 7.77
CA GLY A 9 6.96 -7.85 6.34
C GLY A 9 6.09 -6.63 6.02
N ARG A 10 5.16 -6.28 6.91
CA ARG A 10 4.29 -5.10 6.75
C ARG A 10 5.09 -3.79 6.81
N ILE A 11 6.04 -3.69 7.75
CA ILE A 11 6.90 -2.52 7.88
C ILE A 11 7.79 -2.37 6.64
N THR A 12 8.42 -3.46 6.20
CA THR A 12 9.26 -3.45 5.00
C THR A 12 8.47 -3.01 3.76
N ALA A 13 7.26 -3.57 3.55
CA ALA A 13 6.41 -3.20 2.42
C ALA A 13 6.00 -1.72 2.44
N ALA A 14 5.69 -1.18 3.62
CA ALA A 14 5.38 0.23 3.77
C ALA A 14 6.61 1.14 3.57
N ILE A 15 7.79 0.73 4.03
CA ILE A 15 9.04 1.46 3.76
C ILE A 15 9.31 1.51 2.26
N ILE A 16 9.13 0.39 1.55
CA ILE A 16 9.27 0.34 0.09
C ILE A 16 8.27 1.29 -0.57
N ALA A 17 7.00 1.26 -0.16
CA ALA A 17 6.00 2.18 -0.70
C ALA A 17 6.39 3.64 -0.47
N ILE A 18 6.74 4.02 0.76
CA ILE A 18 7.16 5.38 1.11
C ILE A 18 8.39 5.80 0.29
N ALA A 19 9.41 4.94 0.22
CA ALA A 19 10.62 5.21 -0.54
C ALA A 19 10.35 5.41 -2.04
N ALA A 20 9.38 4.68 -2.60
CA ALA A 20 8.96 4.84 -3.99
C ALA A 20 8.18 6.16 -4.24
N MET A 21 7.45 6.64 -3.23
CA MET A 21 6.63 7.85 -3.32
C MET A 21 7.42 9.15 -3.13
N VAL A 22 8.40 9.15 -2.23
CA VAL A 22 9.15 10.35 -1.83
C VAL A 22 9.78 11.12 -3.00
N PRO A 23 10.44 10.48 -3.99
CA PRO A 23 11.07 11.22 -5.09
C PRO A 23 10.07 12.04 -5.90
N TYR A 24 8.90 11.46 -6.22
CA TYR A 24 7.89 12.15 -7.02
C TYR A 24 7.13 13.22 -6.21
N LEU A 25 6.80 12.94 -4.95
CA LEU A 25 6.23 13.97 -4.06
C LEU A 25 7.17 15.16 -3.91
N THR A 26 8.48 14.92 -3.81
CA THR A 26 9.49 15.98 -3.75
C THR A 26 9.47 16.82 -5.03
N LEU A 27 9.43 16.16 -6.19
CA LEU A 27 9.35 16.82 -7.49
C LEU A 27 8.07 17.66 -7.63
N LYS A 28 6.92 17.17 -7.15
CA LYS A 28 5.66 17.93 -7.11
C LYS A 28 5.75 19.17 -6.23
N VAL A 29 6.35 19.07 -5.04
CA VAL A 29 6.58 20.23 -4.17
C VAL A 29 7.50 21.24 -4.86
N LEU A 30 8.55 20.79 -5.53
CA LEU A 30 9.43 21.66 -6.32
C LEU A 30 8.65 22.39 -7.42
N TRP A 31 7.84 21.69 -8.20
CA TRP A 31 7.01 22.30 -9.25
C TRP A 31 5.99 23.30 -8.69
N LEU A 32 5.33 22.97 -7.58
CA LEU A 32 4.37 23.86 -6.91
C LEU A 32 5.02 25.09 -6.27
N THR A 33 6.33 25.05 -6.02
CA THR A 33 7.13 26.18 -5.52
C THR A 33 7.89 26.92 -6.63
N GLY A 34 7.62 26.58 -7.90
CA GLY A 34 8.15 27.26 -9.08
C GLY A 34 9.47 26.72 -9.62
N SER A 35 10.00 25.63 -9.07
CA SER A 35 11.19 24.97 -9.62
C SER A 35 10.87 24.21 -10.89
N SER A 36 11.74 24.28 -11.89
CA SER A 36 11.62 23.57 -13.18
C SER A 36 12.47 22.29 -13.25
N VAL A 37 12.85 21.71 -12.10
CA VAL A 37 13.65 20.47 -12.08
C VAL A 37 12.94 19.37 -12.86
N GLY A 38 13.65 18.76 -13.81
CA GLY A 38 13.13 17.68 -14.65
C GLY A 38 12.17 18.13 -15.76
N VAL A 39 11.94 19.44 -15.91
CA VAL A 39 11.12 20.02 -16.96
C VAL A 39 12.03 20.51 -18.10
N ALA A 40 11.72 20.12 -19.33
CA ALA A 40 12.46 20.54 -20.52
C ALA A 40 11.91 21.87 -21.09
N ASP A 41 10.61 22.12 -20.93
CA ASP A 41 9.95 23.38 -21.28
C ASP A 41 9.43 24.11 -20.03
N PRO A 42 10.16 25.13 -19.51
CA PRO A 42 9.79 25.83 -18.29
C PRO A 42 8.44 26.55 -18.34
N SER A 43 7.90 26.83 -19.54
CA SER A 43 6.59 27.51 -19.68
C SER A 43 5.45 26.70 -19.07
N LEU A 44 5.59 25.37 -18.97
CA LEU A 44 4.65 24.49 -18.29
C LEU A 44 4.49 24.79 -16.79
N MET A 45 5.50 25.36 -16.13
CA MET A 45 5.42 25.64 -14.69
C MET A 45 4.55 26.86 -14.39
N SER A 46 4.39 27.76 -15.36
CA SER A 46 3.53 28.94 -15.27
C SER A 46 2.11 28.71 -15.77
N ASP A 47 1.81 27.56 -16.39
CA ASP A 47 0.47 27.23 -16.86
C ASP A 47 -0.45 26.89 -15.67
N PRO A 48 -1.52 27.68 -15.43
CA PRO A 48 -2.46 27.42 -14.34
C PRO A 48 -3.10 26.03 -14.40
N ALA A 49 -3.32 25.48 -15.59
CA ALA A 49 -3.88 24.14 -15.75
C ALA A 49 -2.90 23.07 -15.26
N MET A 50 -1.62 23.21 -15.60
CA MET A 50 -0.55 22.32 -15.14
C MET A 50 -0.33 22.42 -13.64
N VAL A 51 -0.37 23.63 -13.07
CA VAL A 51 -0.31 23.84 -11.62
C VAL A 51 -1.48 23.14 -10.92
N GLY A 52 -2.71 23.30 -11.43
CA GLY A 52 -3.90 22.64 -10.90
C GLY A 52 -3.80 21.11 -10.94
N LEU A 53 -3.34 20.55 -12.07
CA LEU A 53 -3.11 19.10 -12.22
C LEU A 53 -2.01 18.59 -11.28
N ASN A 54 -0.92 19.35 -11.11
CA ASN A 54 0.15 19.02 -10.18
C ASN A 54 -0.34 19.02 -8.73
N ALA A 55 -1.14 20.01 -8.33
CA ALA A 55 -1.72 20.07 -6.99
C ALA A 55 -2.70 18.91 -6.73
N MET A 56 -3.55 18.59 -7.71
CA MET A 56 -4.49 17.47 -7.62
C MET A 56 -3.76 16.12 -7.46
N THR A 57 -2.76 15.88 -8.32
CA THR A 57 -1.96 14.64 -8.28
C THR A 57 -1.11 14.53 -7.02
N PHE A 58 -0.56 15.65 -6.53
CA PHE A 58 0.09 15.69 -5.23
C PHE A 58 -0.86 15.29 -4.09
N GLY A 59 -2.09 15.82 -4.10
CA GLY A 59 -3.10 15.46 -3.09
C GLY A 59 -3.43 13.96 -3.12
N MET A 60 -3.56 13.37 -4.31
CA MET A 60 -3.78 11.93 -4.47
C MET A 60 -2.61 11.09 -3.91
N ASP A 61 -1.37 11.45 -4.23
CA ASP A 61 -0.20 10.74 -3.68
C ASP A 61 -0.04 10.95 -2.17
N ALA A 62 -0.36 12.15 -1.65
CA ALA A 62 -0.36 12.40 -0.22
C ALA A 62 -1.34 11.47 0.53
N VAL A 63 -2.52 11.20 -0.04
CA VAL A 63 -3.47 10.22 0.51
C VAL A 63 -2.85 8.81 0.50
N GLY A 64 -2.19 8.42 -0.60
CA GLY A 64 -1.48 7.13 -0.67
C GLY A 64 -0.39 7.00 0.41
N LEU A 65 0.36 8.08 0.65
CA LEU A 65 1.41 8.12 1.68
C LEU A 65 0.81 7.96 3.08
N VAL A 66 -0.30 8.67 3.35
CA VAL A 66 -1.04 8.54 4.61
C VAL A 66 -1.54 7.10 4.82
N LEU A 67 -1.98 6.41 3.76
CA LEU A 67 -2.39 5.00 3.84
C LEU A 67 -1.21 4.07 4.13
N ALA A 68 -0.05 4.29 3.50
CA ALA A 68 1.16 3.53 3.81
C ALA A 68 1.54 3.67 5.29
N LEU A 69 1.44 4.88 5.84
CA LEU A 69 1.64 5.15 7.27
C LEU A 69 0.54 4.49 8.12
N ALA A 70 -0.73 4.58 7.71
CA ALA A 70 -1.84 3.96 8.43
C ALA A 70 -1.66 2.44 8.57
N PHE A 71 -1.16 1.75 7.54
CA PHE A 71 -0.93 0.31 7.60
C PHE A 71 0.18 -0.10 8.57
N THR A 72 1.12 0.79 8.88
CA THR A 72 2.19 0.51 9.86
C THR A 72 1.86 0.96 11.26
N MET A 73 1.05 2.01 11.40
CA MET A 73 0.78 2.68 12.67
C MET A 73 -0.48 2.16 13.37
N ARG A 74 -0.48 2.30 14.71
CA ARG A 74 -1.56 1.81 15.58
C ARG A 74 -2.89 2.55 15.34
N TRP A 75 -2.83 3.80 14.88
CA TRP A 75 -4.02 4.61 14.61
C TRP A 75 -4.75 4.16 13.34
N GLY A 76 -4.05 3.61 12.34
CA GLY A 76 -4.68 3.14 11.10
C GLY A 76 -5.66 1.98 11.33
N MET A 77 -5.43 1.17 12.37
CA MET A 77 -6.36 0.12 12.83
C MET A 77 -7.74 0.67 13.27
N ARG A 78 -7.84 1.99 13.52
CA ARG A 78 -9.08 2.65 13.93
C ARG A 78 -9.83 3.28 12.75
N LEU A 79 -9.24 3.32 11.56
CA LEU A 79 -9.90 3.91 10.40
C LEU A 79 -11.13 3.08 9.99
N PRO A 80 -12.28 3.72 9.71
CA PRO A 80 -13.42 3.04 9.11
C PRO A 80 -13.05 2.50 7.72
N ALA A 81 -13.63 1.37 7.36
CA ALA A 81 -13.23 0.61 6.18
C ALA A 81 -13.30 1.42 4.87
N TRP A 82 -14.32 2.27 4.73
CA TRP A 82 -14.52 3.09 3.53
C TRP A 82 -13.40 4.10 3.30
N LEU A 83 -12.78 4.65 4.36
CA LEU A 83 -11.64 5.57 4.24
C LEU A 83 -10.37 4.90 3.71
N VAL A 84 -10.30 3.57 3.79
CA VAL A 84 -9.19 2.78 3.25
C VAL A 84 -9.54 2.26 1.86
N LEU A 85 -10.73 1.66 1.72
CA LEU A 85 -11.15 1.01 0.49
C LEU A 85 -11.37 1.98 -0.66
N LEU A 86 -11.95 3.16 -0.42
CA LEU A 86 -12.23 4.11 -1.48
C LEU A 86 -10.94 4.63 -2.14
N PRO A 87 -9.94 5.12 -1.38
CA PRO A 87 -8.66 5.50 -1.97
C PRO A 87 -7.92 4.33 -2.63
N LEU A 88 -7.98 3.13 -2.04
CA LEU A 88 -7.38 1.94 -2.67
C LEU A 88 -8.04 1.63 -4.01
N TRP A 89 -9.38 1.69 -4.09
CA TRP A 89 -10.12 1.47 -5.32
C TRP A 89 -9.75 2.49 -6.40
N VAL A 90 -9.82 3.79 -6.07
CA VAL A 90 -9.42 4.88 -6.98
C VAL A 90 -7.97 4.68 -7.42
N GLY A 91 -7.06 4.46 -6.48
CA GLY A 91 -5.65 4.23 -6.74
C GLY A 91 -5.44 3.05 -7.68
N THR A 92 -6.04 1.89 -7.42
CA THR A 92 -5.92 0.71 -8.29
C THR A 92 -6.49 0.93 -9.69
N GLY A 93 -7.60 1.64 -9.83
CA GLY A 93 -8.18 1.97 -11.13
C GLY A 93 -7.30 2.92 -11.96
N LEU A 94 -6.65 3.89 -11.30
CA LEU A 94 -5.73 4.82 -11.96
C LEU A 94 -4.40 4.13 -12.31
N LEU A 95 -3.86 3.34 -11.38
CA LEU A 95 -2.63 2.60 -11.58
C LEU A 95 -2.76 1.55 -12.67
N SER A 96 -3.91 0.88 -12.80
CA SER A 96 -4.11 -0.15 -13.84
C SER A 96 -3.95 0.41 -15.24
N VAL A 97 -4.41 1.64 -15.49
CA VAL A 97 -4.18 2.34 -16.76
C VAL A 97 -2.69 2.54 -16.98
N VAL A 98 -1.96 3.09 -16.00
CA VAL A 98 -0.52 3.33 -16.09
C VAL A 98 0.26 2.04 -16.33
N VAL A 99 -0.07 1.00 -15.58
CA VAL A 99 0.57 -0.32 -15.65
C VAL A 99 0.30 -1.01 -16.99
N ALA A 100 -0.84 -0.75 -17.64
CA ALA A 100 -1.15 -1.30 -18.95
C ALA A 100 -0.51 -0.49 -20.09
N THR A 101 -0.65 0.84 -20.06
CA THR A 101 -0.27 1.69 -21.18
C THR A 101 1.23 1.90 -21.29
N ALA A 102 1.94 2.05 -20.16
CA ALA A 102 3.37 2.32 -20.19
C ALA A 102 4.19 1.16 -20.80
N PRO A 103 4.00 -0.12 -20.40
CA PRO A 103 4.72 -1.23 -21.03
C PRO A 103 4.35 -1.42 -22.49
N LEU A 104 3.07 -1.27 -22.85
CA LEU A 104 2.63 -1.35 -24.24
C LEU A 104 3.31 -0.28 -25.10
N ALA A 105 3.41 0.95 -24.61
CA ALA A 105 4.11 2.04 -25.29
C ALA A 105 5.61 1.73 -25.47
N VAL A 106 6.27 1.20 -24.44
CA VAL A 106 7.68 0.81 -24.52
C VAL A 106 7.90 -0.36 -25.48
N VAL A 107 6.99 -1.34 -25.53
CA VAL A 107 7.06 -2.45 -26.49
C VAL A 107 6.86 -1.96 -27.93
N ALA A 108 5.94 -1.02 -28.14
CA ALA A 108 5.62 -0.50 -29.47
C ALA A 108 6.67 0.47 -30.02
N SER A 109 7.30 1.27 -29.16
CA SER A 109 8.11 2.42 -29.58
C SER A 109 9.49 2.51 -28.91
N GLY A 110 9.84 1.56 -28.04
CA GLY A 110 11.07 1.61 -27.25
C GLY A 110 11.05 2.69 -26.16
N LEU A 111 12.22 2.95 -25.56
CA LEU A 111 12.37 3.98 -24.52
C LEU A 111 12.29 5.42 -25.08
N GLU A 112 12.37 5.60 -26.39
CA GLU A 112 12.23 6.89 -27.07
C GLU A 112 10.84 7.51 -26.86
N VAL A 113 9.83 6.75 -26.42
CA VAL A 113 8.53 7.31 -26.05
C VAL A 113 8.61 8.31 -24.89
N PHE A 114 9.71 8.30 -24.12
CA PHE A 114 9.96 9.25 -23.04
C PHE A 114 10.93 10.38 -23.43
N SER A 115 11.34 10.46 -24.71
CA SER A 115 12.26 11.48 -25.23
C SER A 115 11.52 12.56 -26.03
N GLY A 116 12.12 13.75 -26.15
CA GLY A 116 11.57 14.86 -26.98
C GLY A 116 10.32 15.56 -26.43
N GLY A 117 9.76 15.09 -25.31
CA GLY A 117 8.64 15.74 -24.62
C GLY A 117 9.07 16.94 -23.76
N PRO A 118 8.09 17.67 -23.20
CA PRO A 118 8.36 18.86 -22.38
C PRO A 118 8.81 18.52 -20.95
N ILE A 119 8.89 17.23 -20.61
CA ILE A 119 9.44 16.67 -19.37
C ILE A 119 10.62 15.76 -19.74
N GLN A 120 11.66 15.72 -18.92
CA GLN A 120 12.83 14.89 -19.19
C GLN A 120 12.56 13.39 -18.95
N ALA A 121 13.19 12.54 -19.76
CA ALA A 121 13.04 11.08 -19.74
C ALA A 121 13.20 10.45 -18.34
N TRP A 122 14.16 10.92 -17.54
CA TRP A 122 14.40 10.38 -16.19
C TRP A 122 13.22 10.59 -15.25
N VAL A 123 12.43 11.67 -15.43
CA VAL A 123 11.24 11.93 -14.62
C VAL A 123 10.19 10.87 -14.91
N TYR A 124 9.98 10.53 -16.18
CA TYR A 124 9.06 9.45 -16.55
C TYR A 124 9.48 8.12 -15.92
N LEU A 125 10.76 7.74 -16.04
CA LEU A 125 11.26 6.50 -15.44
C LEU A 125 11.08 6.48 -13.91
N MET A 126 11.37 7.60 -13.24
CA MET A 126 11.18 7.75 -11.80
C MET A 126 9.70 7.64 -11.41
N VAL A 127 8.79 8.29 -12.14
CA VAL A 127 7.35 8.30 -11.86
C VAL A 127 6.73 6.93 -12.10
N TYR A 128 6.99 6.33 -13.26
CA TYR A 128 6.46 5.00 -13.59
C TYR A 128 7.04 3.92 -12.67
N GLY A 129 8.35 3.94 -12.41
CA GLY A 129 8.98 3.04 -11.46
C GLY A 129 8.47 3.23 -10.03
N GLY A 130 8.29 4.49 -9.61
CA GLY A 130 7.71 4.87 -8.33
C GLY A 130 6.29 4.35 -8.15
N PHE A 131 5.42 4.54 -9.14
CA PHE A 131 4.05 4.02 -9.10
C PHE A 131 3.99 2.49 -9.03
N MET A 132 4.85 1.79 -9.77
CA MET A 132 4.95 0.33 -9.68
C MET A 132 5.36 -0.11 -8.27
N GLY A 133 6.42 0.50 -7.72
CA GLY A 133 6.90 0.20 -6.37
C GLY A 133 5.89 0.54 -5.27
N GLN A 134 5.23 1.70 -5.38
CA GLN A 134 4.13 2.12 -4.52
C GLN A 134 2.98 1.14 -4.56
N GLY A 135 2.53 0.73 -5.75
CA GLY A 135 1.44 -0.23 -5.93
C GLY A 135 1.74 -1.56 -5.26
N VAL A 136 2.91 -2.15 -5.55
CA VAL A 136 3.35 -3.42 -4.94
C VAL A 136 3.47 -3.29 -3.42
N GLY A 137 4.08 -2.20 -2.93
CA GLY A 137 4.28 -1.97 -1.50
C GLY A 137 2.96 -1.81 -0.75
N LEU A 138 2.04 -0.97 -1.26
CA LEU A 138 0.73 -0.75 -0.66
C LEU A 138 -0.14 -2.00 -0.69
N MET A 139 -0.17 -2.75 -1.80
CA MET A 139 -0.94 -4.00 -1.90
C MET A 139 -0.41 -5.05 -0.93
N THR A 140 0.91 -5.20 -0.83
CA THR A 140 1.55 -6.12 0.11
C THR A 140 1.25 -5.71 1.56
N ALA A 141 1.41 -4.42 1.89
CA ALA A 141 1.13 -3.89 3.21
C ALA A 141 -0.35 -4.07 3.59
N PHE A 142 -1.27 -3.81 2.66
CA PHE A 142 -2.70 -4.01 2.85
C PHE A 142 -3.07 -5.48 3.09
N ALA A 143 -2.53 -6.42 2.30
CA ALA A 143 -2.80 -7.85 2.48
C ALA A 143 -2.32 -8.35 3.86
N LEU A 144 -1.15 -7.89 4.31
CA LEU A 144 -0.62 -8.21 5.64
C LEU A 144 -1.41 -7.52 6.75
N TYR A 145 -1.88 -6.29 6.52
CA TYR A 145 -2.74 -5.55 7.44
C TYR A 145 -4.11 -6.24 7.63
N ALA A 146 -4.76 -6.63 6.54
CA ALA A 146 -6.07 -7.28 6.54
C ALA A 146 -6.02 -8.67 7.20
N SER A 147 -4.95 -9.43 6.97
CA SER A 147 -4.76 -10.76 7.58
C SER A 147 -4.45 -10.71 9.08
N ALA A 148 -3.71 -9.69 9.55
CA ALA A 148 -3.38 -9.54 10.97
C ALA A 148 -4.56 -9.01 11.82
N GLY A 149 -5.42 -8.17 11.25
CA GLY A 149 -6.44 -7.45 12.02
C GLY A 149 -7.66 -8.27 12.46
N GLY A 150 -7.92 -9.44 11.86
CA GLY A 150 -9.09 -10.29 12.15
C GLY A 150 -10.47 -9.61 12.01
N ARG A 151 -10.51 -8.34 11.60
CA ARG A 151 -11.69 -7.47 11.41
C ARG A 151 -12.26 -7.53 9.99
N TRP A 152 -11.44 -7.96 9.03
CA TRP A 152 -11.74 -7.92 7.58
C TRP A 152 -11.81 -9.32 6.95
N CYS A 153 -11.45 -10.34 7.71
CA CYS A 153 -11.67 -11.74 7.37
C CYS A 153 -12.63 -12.28 8.43
N PRO A 154 -13.82 -12.79 8.08
CA PRO A 154 -14.67 -13.48 9.04
C PRO A 154 -13.83 -14.60 9.64
N ARG A 155 -13.50 -14.50 10.94
CA ARG A 155 -12.90 -15.62 11.64
C ARG A 155 -13.91 -16.76 11.53
N ALA A 156 -13.58 -17.80 10.75
CA ALA A 156 -14.33 -19.05 10.78
C ALA A 156 -14.48 -19.41 12.27
N PRO A 157 -15.69 -19.76 12.74
CA PRO A 157 -15.90 -20.09 14.13
C PRO A 157 -14.86 -21.15 14.49
N SER A 158 -13.91 -20.80 15.36
CA SER A 158 -13.07 -21.80 15.98
C SER A 158 -14.06 -22.74 16.65
N ARG A 159 -14.14 -24.00 16.17
CA ARG A 159 -14.75 -25.08 16.94
C ARG A 159 -14.01 -25.08 18.27
N GLN A 160 -14.54 -24.36 19.25
CA GLN A 160 -14.09 -24.44 20.62
C GLN A 160 -14.27 -25.90 20.97
N ALA A 161 -13.14 -26.56 21.19
CA ALA A 161 -13.10 -27.90 21.74
C ALA A 161 -14.05 -27.90 22.94
N ARG A 162 -15.05 -28.77 22.89
CA ARG A 162 -15.94 -29.04 24.01
C ARG A 162 -15.05 -29.25 25.25
N PRO A 163 -15.30 -28.55 26.37
CA PRO A 163 -14.59 -28.86 27.60
C PRO A 163 -14.87 -30.31 27.97
N ASP A 164 -13.78 -31.01 28.26
CA ASP A 164 -13.69 -32.37 28.78
C ASP A 164 -14.80 -32.66 29.78
N ARG A 165 -15.60 -33.69 29.47
CA ARG A 165 -16.65 -34.21 30.32
C ARG A 165 -15.99 -35.06 31.41
N SER A 166 -15.55 -34.38 32.47
CA SER A 166 -15.55 -34.88 33.84
C SER A 166 -14.98 -36.29 34.04
N ARG A 167 -13.65 -36.41 34.19
CA ARG A 167 -13.10 -37.36 35.17
C ARG A 167 -13.30 -36.78 36.57
N ARG A 168 -14.46 -37.03 37.18
CA ARG A 168 -14.58 -37.01 38.65
C ARG A 168 -14.00 -38.33 39.17
N SER A 169 -12.71 -38.34 39.49
CA SER A 169 -12.17 -39.35 40.39
C SER A 169 -12.73 -39.07 41.79
N TRP A 170 -13.66 -39.91 42.24
CA TRP A 170 -14.04 -40.01 43.64
C TRP A 170 -12.83 -40.49 44.45
N PRO A 171 -12.37 -39.76 45.48
CA PRO A 171 -11.44 -40.30 46.47
C PRO A 171 -12.26 -41.04 47.53
N GLY A 172 -12.09 -42.36 47.58
CA GLY A 172 -12.57 -43.19 48.67
C GLY A 172 -13.71 -44.10 48.28
N ASP A 173 -13.37 -45.33 47.88
CA ASP A 173 -14.09 -46.53 48.32
C ASP A 173 -13.20 -47.77 48.11
N ARG A 174 -12.48 -48.07 49.19
CA ARG A 174 -12.21 -49.40 49.76
C ARG A 174 -11.61 -50.51 48.88
N CYS A 175 -10.37 -50.88 49.25
CA CYS A 175 -9.79 -52.21 49.09
C CYS A 175 -10.78 -53.34 49.36
N TRP A 176 -10.95 -54.29 48.44
CA TRP A 176 -11.29 -55.70 48.72
C TRP A 176 -10.87 -56.62 47.55
N TRP A 177 -9.72 -57.29 47.71
CA TRP A 177 -9.46 -58.66 47.22
C TRP A 177 -9.23 -59.52 48.48
N PRO A 178 -9.32 -60.87 48.50
CA PRO A 178 -9.62 -61.83 47.42
C PRO A 178 -10.66 -62.93 47.78
N ARG A 179 -11.19 -63.63 46.76
CA ARG A 179 -11.06 -65.08 46.53
C ARG A 179 -11.67 -65.44 45.18
#